data_AF-A0A1X0IAB9-F1
#
_entry.id   AF-A0A1X0IAB9-F1
#
_cell.length_a   1.000
_cell.length_b   1.000
_cell.length_c   1.000
_cell.angle_alpha   90.00
_cell.angle_beta   90.00
_cell.angle_gamma   90.00
#
_symmetry.space_group_name_H-M   'P 1'
#
loop_
_entity.id
_entity.type
_entity.pdbx_description
1 polymer ?
#
loop_
_entity_poly.entity_id
_entity_poly.type
_entity_poly.pdbx_seq_one_letter_code
_entity_poly.pdbx_strand_id
1 'polypeptide(L)'
;MRTRVIDVVTVVAAVASAALTLLPWIDMSPLGLPMRWNGLGIYIGEHGEHYGALFTDLVNGTPGWVVVIASLAAGGALLGASRVRVLGLVACGCAVVAFVSAALCLVYPAVLAGDAGHELGISLVPDREVLNSSALIAEAVSTGVLVVCTVLTVARAKSTTAS
;
A
#
# COMPACT_ATOMS: atom_id res chain seq x y z
N MET A 1 21.69 -11.44 -16.96
CA MET A 1 21.80 -10.15 -16.24
C MET A 1 20.45 -9.45 -16.06
N ARG A 2 19.66 -9.26 -17.13
CA ARG A 2 18.38 -8.53 -17.07
C ARG A 2 17.29 -9.15 -16.17
N THR A 3 17.34 -10.45 -15.85
CA THR A 3 16.44 -11.10 -14.88
C THR A 3 16.78 -10.74 -13.45
N ARG A 4 18.06 -10.81 -13.05
CA ARG A 4 18.49 -10.39 -11.71
C ARG A 4 18.13 -8.94 -11.39
N VAL A 5 18.18 -8.05 -12.38
CA VAL A 5 17.77 -6.64 -12.19
C VAL A 5 16.29 -6.53 -11.87
N ILE A 6 15.43 -7.28 -12.57
CA ILE A 6 13.98 -7.29 -12.30
C ILE A 6 13.70 -7.83 -10.90
N ASP A 7 14.38 -8.91 -10.50
CA ASP A 7 14.22 -9.50 -9.16
C ASP A 7 14.60 -8.50 -8.07
N VAL A 8 15.76 -7.84 -8.19
CA VAL A 8 16.23 -6.83 -7.23
C VAL A 8 15.26 -5.65 -7.16
N VAL A 9 14.84 -5.10 -8.30
CA VAL A 9 13.89 -3.98 -8.35
C VAL A 9 12.56 -4.37 -7.70
N THR A 10 12.08 -5.59 -7.92
CA THR A 10 10.83 -6.08 -7.32
C THR A 10 10.95 -6.18 -5.80
N VAL A 11 12.05 -6.75 -5.29
CA VAL A 11 12.27 -6.82 -3.84
C VAL A 11 12.36 -5.43 -3.23
N VAL A 12 13.09 -4.51 -3.86
CA VAL A 12 13.18 -3.12 -3.39
C VAL A 12 11.81 -2.45 -3.38
N ALA A 13 11.02 -2.60 -4.44
CA ALA A 13 9.67 -2.02 -4.51
C ALA A 13 8.71 -2.65 -3.48
N ALA A 14 8.83 -3.95 -3.21
CA ALA A 14 8.03 -4.64 -2.20
C ALA A 14 8.36 -4.15 -0.79
N VAL A 15 9.65 -3.99 -0.48
CA VAL A 15 10.11 -3.46 0.81
C VAL A 15 9.74 -1.99 0.95
N ALA A 16 9.90 -1.19 -0.11
CA ALA A 16 9.51 0.22 -0.11
C ALA A 16 8.01 0.38 0.13
N SER A 17 7.17 -0.40 -0.56
CA SER A 17 5.71 -0.44 -0.33
C SER A 17 5.39 -0.82 1.11
N ALA A 18 6.00 -1.88 1.64
CA ALA A 18 5.79 -2.27 3.05
C ALA A 18 6.23 -1.19 4.06
N ALA A 19 7.25 -0.39 3.74
CA ALA A 19 7.68 0.72 4.59
C ALA A 19 6.76 1.95 4.45
N LEU A 20 6.21 2.21 3.27
CA LEU A 20 5.32 3.33 3.00
C LEU A 20 3.97 3.21 3.71
N THR A 21 3.53 2.00 4.06
CA THR A 21 2.35 1.80 4.92
C THR A 21 2.58 2.22 6.37
N LEU A 22 3.84 2.37 6.80
CA LEU A 22 4.19 2.91 8.12
C LEU A 22 4.17 4.44 8.15
N LEU A 23 4.17 5.10 6.99
CA LEU A 23 4.03 6.54 6.92
C LEU A 23 2.60 6.98 7.27
N PRO A 24 2.40 8.21 7.76
CA PRO A 24 1.07 8.76 7.97
C PRO A 24 0.31 8.83 6.64
N TRP A 25 -0.74 8.03 6.50
CA TRP A 25 -1.67 8.08 5.37
C TRP A 25 -2.77 9.09 5.62
N ILE A 26 -3.12 9.28 6.89
CA ILE A 26 -4.04 10.30 7.37
C ILE A 26 -3.28 11.29 8.24
N ASP A 27 -3.47 12.58 7.97
CA ASP A 27 -2.85 13.69 8.68
C ASP A 27 -3.87 14.82 8.88
N MET A 28 -4.34 14.99 10.11
CA MET A 28 -5.25 16.08 10.49
C MET A 28 -4.51 17.30 11.06
N SER A 29 -3.17 17.25 11.15
CA SER A 29 -2.35 18.37 11.64
C SER A 29 -2.62 19.68 10.89
N PRO A 30 -2.85 19.68 9.56
CA PRO A 30 -3.21 20.90 8.82
C PRO A 30 -4.54 21.54 9.25
N LEU A 31 -5.44 20.76 9.87
CA LEU A 31 -6.73 21.21 10.39
C LEU A 31 -6.63 21.71 11.84
N GLY A 32 -5.42 21.78 12.41
CA GLY A 32 -5.17 22.17 13.80
C GLY A 32 -5.36 21.04 14.81
N LEU A 33 -5.62 19.81 14.35
CA LEU A 33 -5.75 18.62 15.20
C LEU A 33 -4.45 17.81 15.12
N PRO A 34 -3.68 17.64 16.21
CA PRO A 34 -2.41 16.91 16.19
C PRO A 34 -2.63 15.38 16.16
N MET A 35 -3.38 14.91 15.17
CA MET A 35 -3.81 13.52 15.01
C MET A 35 -3.43 13.01 13.64
N ARG A 36 -2.73 11.87 13.60
CA ARG A 36 -2.24 11.25 12.37
C ARG A 36 -2.31 9.74 12.53
N TRP A 37 -2.53 9.02 11.45
CA TRP A 37 -2.55 7.56 11.43
C TRP A 37 -1.78 7.06 10.22
N ASN A 38 -1.06 5.97 10.37
CA ASN A 38 -0.44 5.30 9.23
C ASN A 38 -1.45 4.44 8.45
N GLY A 39 -1.00 3.86 7.34
CA GLY A 39 -1.82 2.98 6.52
C GLY A 39 -2.33 1.74 7.25
N LEU A 40 -1.67 1.35 8.35
CA LEU A 40 -2.07 0.21 9.18
C LEU A 40 -3.15 0.57 10.22
N GLY A 41 -3.60 1.82 10.27
CA GLY A 41 -4.55 2.30 11.27
C GLY A 41 -3.92 2.63 12.63
N ILE A 42 -2.59 2.63 12.72
CA ILE A 42 -1.88 2.91 13.98
C ILE A 42 -1.73 4.43 14.12
N TYR A 43 -2.14 4.96 15.27
CA TYR A 43 -2.01 6.37 15.61
C TYR A 43 -0.53 6.80 15.74
N ILE A 44 -0.19 7.94 15.15
CA ILE A 44 1.13 8.58 15.16
C ILE A 44 0.97 10.03 15.63
N GLY A 45 1.08 10.26 16.93
CA GLY A 45 1.02 11.61 17.51
C GLY A 45 1.72 11.68 18.87
N GLU A 46 2.05 12.90 19.31
CA GLU A 46 2.80 13.17 20.55
C GLU A 46 2.13 12.60 21.81
N HIS A 47 0.82 12.39 21.76
CA HIS A 47 0.02 11.90 22.88
C HIS A 47 -0.61 10.53 22.58
N GLY A 48 0.11 9.67 21.85
CA GLY A 48 -0.37 8.32 21.48
C GLY A 48 -0.72 7.42 22.67
N GLU A 49 -0.07 7.60 23.81
CA GLU A 49 -0.39 6.91 25.07
C GLU A 49 -1.81 7.24 25.57
N HIS A 50 -2.29 8.46 25.28
CA HIS A 50 -3.59 8.97 25.75
C HIS A 50 -4.68 8.85 24.69
N TYR A 51 -4.36 9.20 23.45
CA TYR A 51 -5.31 9.23 22.33
C TYR A 51 -5.28 7.98 21.45
N GLY A 52 -4.21 7.19 21.51
CA GLY A 52 -4.08 5.99 20.69
C GLY A 52 -5.21 5.00 20.95
N ALA A 53 -5.44 4.64 22.22
CA ALA A 53 -6.52 3.74 22.61
C ALA A 53 -7.92 4.29 22.27
N LEU A 54 -8.13 5.60 22.46
CA LEU A 54 -9.41 6.27 22.22
C LEU A 54 -9.79 6.35 20.74
N PHE A 55 -8.80 6.34 19.84
CA PHE A 55 -9.02 6.48 18.40
C PHE A 55 -8.44 5.32 17.57
N THR A 56 -8.26 4.14 18.20
CA THR A 56 -7.69 2.95 17.55
C THR A 56 -8.54 2.46 16.37
N ASP A 57 -9.86 2.70 16.43
CA ASP A 57 -10.82 2.22 15.43
C ASP A 57 -11.39 3.34 14.54
N LEU A 58 -10.90 4.58 14.70
CA LEU A 58 -11.40 5.72 13.92
C LEU A 58 -11.07 5.59 12.43
N VAL A 59 -9.90 5.02 12.13
CA VAL A 59 -9.35 4.92 10.78
C VAL A 59 -9.33 3.46 10.36
N ASN A 60 -9.81 3.19 9.16
CA ASN A 60 -9.76 1.85 8.62
C ASN A 60 -8.33 1.49 8.17
N GLY A 61 -7.62 0.72 8.99
CA GLY A 61 -6.28 0.20 8.69
C GLY A 61 -6.25 -0.99 7.73
N THR A 62 -7.41 -1.54 7.35
CA THR A 62 -7.50 -2.72 6.47
C THR A 62 -6.78 -2.53 5.13
N PRO A 63 -6.93 -1.39 4.42
CA PRO A 63 -6.28 -1.20 3.13
C PRO A 63 -4.75 -1.25 3.22
N GLY A 64 -4.14 -0.67 4.25
CA GLY A 64 -2.68 -0.74 4.39
C GLY A 64 -2.18 -2.14 4.70
N TRP A 65 -2.88 -2.91 5.54
CA TRP A 65 -2.55 -4.32 5.77
C TRP A 65 -2.63 -5.16 4.50
N VAL A 66 -3.66 -4.94 3.67
CA VAL A 66 -3.79 -5.59 2.36
C VAL A 66 -2.60 -5.25 1.48
N VAL A 67 -2.21 -3.98 1.38
CA VAL A 67 -1.05 -3.53 0.60
C VAL A 67 0.25 -4.18 1.09
N VAL A 68 0.52 -4.19 2.40
CA VAL A 68 1.74 -4.82 2.96
C VAL A 68 1.81 -6.30 2.59
N ILE A 69 0.76 -7.06 2.92
CA ILE A 69 0.75 -8.52 2.72
C ILE A 69 0.88 -8.84 1.23
N ALA A 70 0.13 -8.13 0.39
CA ALA A 70 0.14 -8.34 -1.05
C ALA A 70 1.51 -7.98 -1.67
N SER A 71 2.13 -6.88 -1.28
CA SER A 71 3.46 -6.47 -1.76
C SER A 71 4.56 -7.48 -1.35
N LEU A 72 4.55 -7.93 -0.10
CA LEU A 72 5.52 -8.93 0.39
C LEU A 72 5.31 -10.30 -0.29
N ALA A 73 4.05 -10.73 -0.43
CA ALA A 73 3.71 -11.96 -1.13
C ALA A 73 4.14 -11.90 -2.60
N ALA A 74 3.94 -10.76 -3.27
CA ALA A 74 4.38 -10.54 -4.65
C ALA A 74 5.91 -10.65 -4.77
N GLY A 75 6.66 -9.96 -3.90
CA GLY A 75 8.12 -10.01 -3.88
C GLY A 75 8.65 -11.43 -3.62
N GLY A 76 8.11 -12.13 -2.62
CA GLY A 76 8.52 -13.49 -2.28
C GLY A 76 8.19 -14.50 -3.39
N ALA A 77 6.98 -14.44 -3.95
CA ALA A 77 6.57 -15.32 -5.05
C ALA A 77 7.41 -15.08 -6.31
N LEU A 78 7.82 -13.84 -6.59
CA LEU A 78 8.64 -13.55 -7.76
C LEU A 78 10.05 -14.15 -7.66
N LEU A 79 10.67 -14.16 -6.47
CA LEU A 79 11.95 -14.85 -6.26
C LEU A 79 11.84 -16.36 -6.54
N GLY A 80 10.70 -16.96 -6.17
CA GLY A 80 10.38 -18.35 -6.45
C GLY A 80 9.97 -18.64 -7.90
N ALA A 81 9.58 -17.62 -8.68
CA ALA A 81 9.10 -17.78 -10.05
C ALA A 81 10.17 -18.32 -11.01
N SER A 82 11.45 -18.16 -10.67
CA SER A 82 12.58 -18.79 -11.37
C SER A 82 12.55 -20.33 -11.31
N ARG A 83 11.90 -20.90 -10.29
CA ARG A 83 11.81 -22.36 -10.07
C ARG A 83 10.42 -22.91 -10.41
N VAL A 84 9.37 -22.13 -10.16
CA VAL A 84 7.98 -22.57 -10.33
C VAL A 84 7.19 -21.50 -11.07
N ARG A 85 6.79 -21.82 -12.31
CA ARG A 85 6.13 -20.86 -13.20
C ARG A 85 4.80 -20.31 -12.68
N VAL A 86 4.06 -21.11 -11.91
CA VAL A 86 2.79 -20.71 -11.29
C VAL A 86 3.00 -19.56 -10.29
N LEU A 87 4.16 -19.50 -9.61
CA LEU A 87 4.47 -18.42 -8.67
C LEU A 87 4.57 -17.05 -9.36
N GLY A 88 4.91 -17.00 -10.65
CA GLY A 88 4.88 -15.75 -11.41
C GLY A 88 3.46 -15.18 -11.55
N LEU A 89 2.46 -16.04 -11.75
CA LEU A 89 1.06 -15.62 -11.82
C LEU A 89 0.54 -15.17 -10.45
N VAL A 90 0.90 -15.90 -9.39
CA VAL A 90 0.58 -15.50 -8.00
C VAL A 90 1.19 -14.14 -7.69
N ALA A 91 2.47 -13.93 -8.02
CA ALA A 91 3.15 -12.66 -7.81
C ALA A 91 2.43 -11.51 -8.55
N CYS A 92 2.02 -11.74 -9.79
CA CYS A 92 1.26 -10.77 -10.57
C CYS A 92 -0.10 -10.44 -9.93
N GLY A 93 -0.83 -11.46 -9.47
CA GLY A 93 -2.11 -11.28 -8.78
C GLY A 93 -1.95 -10.44 -7.50
N CYS A 94 -0.97 -10.79 -6.66
CA CYS A 94 -0.67 -10.03 -5.45
C CYS A 94 -0.26 -8.58 -5.74
N ALA A 95 0.58 -8.34 -6.73
CA ALA A 95 0.97 -6.98 -7.10
C ALA A 95 -0.21 -6.13 -7.58
N VAL A 96 -1.14 -6.73 -8.35
CA VAL A 96 -2.37 -6.04 -8.79
C VAL A 96 -3.26 -5.70 -7.60
N VAL A 97 -3.42 -6.61 -6.64
CA VAL A 97 -4.20 -6.34 -5.42
C VAL A 97 -3.59 -5.18 -4.64
N ALA A 98 -2.27 -5.18 -4.41
CA ALA A 98 -1.58 -4.09 -3.73
C ALA A 98 -1.81 -2.74 -4.43
N PHE A 99 -1.63 -2.71 -5.76
CA PHE A 99 -1.81 -1.50 -6.55
C PHE A 99 -3.25 -0.99 -6.53
N VAL A 100 -4.24 -1.88 -6.73
CA VAL A 100 -5.66 -1.50 -6.72
C VAL A 100 -6.06 -0.98 -5.34
N SER A 101 -5.60 -1.60 -4.25
CA SER A 101 -5.86 -1.10 -2.89
C SER A 101 -5.30 0.31 -2.67
N ALA A 102 -4.05 0.56 -3.08
CA ALA A 102 -3.45 1.89 -2.99
C ALA A 102 -4.17 2.93 -3.87
N ALA A 103 -4.53 2.55 -5.10
CA ALA A 103 -5.26 3.42 -6.02
C ALA A 103 -6.68 3.74 -5.51
N LEU A 104 -7.37 2.77 -4.92
CA LEU A 104 -8.68 2.99 -4.30
C LEU A 104 -8.60 4.00 -3.15
N CYS A 105 -7.54 3.95 -2.34
CA CYS A 105 -7.32 4.94 -1.28
C CYS A 105 -7.10 6.36 -1.83
N LEU A 106 -6.50 6.51 -3.00
CA LEU A 106 -6.32 7.79 -3.69
C LEU A 106 -7.61 8.32 -4.31
N VAL A 107 -8.41 7.44 -4.92
CA VAL A 107 -9.63 7.81 -5.66
C VAL A 107 -10.83 7.98 -4.72
N TYR A 108 -10.90 7.15 -3.67
CA TYR A 108 -11.97 7.13 -2.67
C TYR A 108 -11.38 7.26 -1.26
N PRO A 109 -11.04 8.48 -0.83
CA PRO A 109 -10.50 8.76 0.51
C PRO A 109 -11.35 8.22 1.65
N ALA A 110 -12.68 8.18 1.44
CA ALA A 110 -13.66 7.65 2.37
C ALA A 110 -13.37 6.21 2.81
N VAL A 111 -12.66 5.41 2.01
CA VAL A 111 -12.25 4.04 2.37
C VAL A 111 -11.31 4.01 3.59
N LEU A 112 -10.52 5.07 3.77
CA LEU A 112 -9.58 5.21 4.89
C LEU A 112 -10.16 6.06 6.02
N ALA A 113 -10.75 7.21 5.69
CA ALA A 113 -11.10 8.26 6.63
C ALA A 113 -12.60 8.49 6.80
N GLY A 114 -13.46 7.75 6.09
CA GLY A 114 -14.91 8.00 6.09
C GLY A 114 -15.54 7.85 7.48
N ASP A 115 -15.14 6.81 8.21
CA ASP A 115 -15.63 6.58 9.58
C ASP A 115 -15.07 7.63 10.56
N ALA A 116 -13.78 7.99 10.42
CA ALA A 116 -13.17 9.07 11.20
C ALA A 116 -13.87 10.43 11.00
N GLY A 117 -14.26 10.76 9.77
CA GLY A 117 -14.97 11.99 9.45
C GLY A 117 -16.38 12.02 10.04
N HIS A 118 -17.03 10.87 10.17
CA HIS A 118 -18.34 10.73 10.80
C HIS A 118 -18.25 10.85 12.33
N GLU A 119 -17.31 10.15 12.95
CA GLU A 119 -17.18 10.09 14.42
C GLU A 119 -16.60 11.38 15.03
N LEU A 120 -15.71 12.08 14.32
CA LEU A 120 -15.14 13.35 14.79
C LEU A 120 -16.06 14.55 14.55
N GLY A 121 -17.22 14.35 13.92
CA GLY A 121 -18.15 15.44 13.59
C GLY A 121 -17.60 16.43 12.55
N ILE A 122 -16.53 16.06 11.85
CA ILE A 122 -15.86 16.88 10.82
C ILE A 122 -16.33 16.53 9.40
N SER A 123 -17.52 15.92 9.25
CA SER A 123 -18.05 15.47 7.95
C SER A 123 -18.24 16.57 6.90
N LEU A 124 -18.09 17.85 7.29
CA LEU A 124 -18.07 19.00 6.37
C LEU A 124 -16.70 19.21 5.70
N VAL A 125 -15.62 18.67 6.27
CA VAL A 125 -14.27 18.73 5.68
C VAL A 125 -14.14 17.63 4.63
N PRO A 126 -13.71 17.93 3.40
CA PRO A 126 -13.48 16.90 2.40
C PRO A 126 -12.43 15.89 2.89
N ASP A 127 -12.75 14.60 2.86
CA ASP A 127 -11.84 13.50 3.27
C ASP A 127 -10.43 13.60 2.64
N ARG A 128 -10.34 14.23 1.47
CA ARG A 128 -9.08 14.45 0.74
C ARG A 128 -8.11 15.38 1.47
N GLU A 129 -8.61 16.33 2.25
CA GLU A 129 -7.78 17.27 3.05
C GLU A 129 -7.16 16.58 4.27
N VAL A 130 -7.76 15.48 4.69
CA VAL A 130 -7.31 14.64 5.81
C VAL A 130 -6.28 13.61 5.35
N LEU A 131 -6.14 13.38 4.03
CA LEU A 131 -5.17 12.45 3.47
C LEU A 131 -3.79 13.07 3.24
N ASN A 132 -2.76 12.32 3.59
CA ASN A 132 -1.42 12.57 3.09
C ASN A 132 -1.29 12.08 1.64
N SER A 133 -1.69 12.94 0.71
CA SER A 133 -1.65 12.66 -0.72
C SER A 133 -0.24 12.25 -1.21
N SER A 134 0.82 12.79 -0.61
CA SER A 134 2.19 12.45 -1.01
C SER A 134 2.57 11.01 -0.66
N ALA A 135 2.15 10.51 0.52
CA ALA A 135 2.39 9.13 0.94
C ALA A 135 1.61 8.14 0.06
N LEU A 136 0.33 8.43 -0.20
CA LEU A 136 -0.51 7.56 -1.03
C LEU A 136 -0.08 7.55 -2.50
N ILE A 137 0.40 8.67 -3.06
CA ILE A 137 0.98 8.70 -4.41
C ILE A 137 2.26 7.87 -4.46
N ALA A 138 3.14 8.01 -3.46
CA ALA A 138 4.36 7.19 -3.38
C ALA A 138 4.04 5.70 -3.30
N GLU A 139 3.01 5.32 -2.52
CA GLU A 139 2.54 3.94 -2.41
C GLU A 139 2.02 3.40 -3.75
N ALA A 140 1.15 4.16 -4.44
CA ALA A 140 0.60 3.79 -5.73
C ALA A 140 1.69 3.66 -6.80
N VAL A 141 2.71 4.51 -6.77
CA VAL A 141 3.86 4.42 -7.68
C VAL A 141 4.69 3.16 -7.36
N SER A 142 4.99 2.89 -6.09
CA SER A 142 5.77 1.72 -5.68
C SER A 142 5.09 0.40 -6.07
N THR A 143 3.79 0.28 -5.78
CA THR A 143 2.98 -0.88 -6.17
C THR A 143 2.80 -0.97 -7.69
N GLY A 144 2.75 0.15 -8.41
CA GLY A 144 2.74 0.18 -9.87
C GLY A 144 4.03 -0.42 -10.47
N VAL A 145 5.20 -0.11 -9.88
CA VAL A 145 6.48 -0.72 -10.29
C VAL A 145 6.45 -2.24 -10.06
N LEU A 146 5.90 -2.71 -8.94
CA LEU A 146 5.73 -4.15 -8.69
C LEU A 146 4.89 -4.83 -9.78
N VAL A 147 3.76 -4.22 -10.16
CA VAL A 147 2.91 -4.74 -11.24
C VAL A 147 3.70 -4.86 -12.54
N VAL A 148 4.42 -3.80 -12.94
CA VAL A 148 5.22 -3.84 -14.18
C VAL A 148 6.29 -4.95 -14.13
N CYS A 149 7.02 -5.07 -13.03
CA CYS A 149 8.05 -6.09 -12.86
C CYS A 149 7.49 -7.52 -12.91
N THR A 150 6.36 -7.78 -12.25
CA THR A 150 5.70 -9.09 -12.26
C THR A 150 5.18 -9.44 -13.65
N VAL A 151 4.53 -8.50 -14.35
CA VAL A 151 4.04 -8.69 -15.73
C VAL A 151 5.18 -9.01 -16.70
N LEU A 152 6.29 -8.27 -16.65
CA LEU A 152 7.46 -8.54 -17.48
C LEU A 152 8.04 -9.94 -17.25
N THR A 153 8.00 -10.42 -16.00
CA THR A 153 8.47 -11.75 -15.62
C THR A 153 7.56 -12.85 -16.18
N VAL A 154 6.24 -12.69 -16.03
CA VAL A 154 5.24 -13.62 -16.58
C VAL A 154 5.28 -13.66 -18.10
N ALA A 155 5.34 -12.50 -18.76
CA ALA A 155 5.39 -12.40 -20.22
C ALA A 155 6.62 -13.11 -20.80
N ARG A 156 7.79 -12.99 -20.15
CA ARG A 156 8.99 -13.73 -20.52
C ARG A 156 8.82 -15.23 -20.37
N ALA A 157 8.32 -15.68 -19.22
CA ALA A 157 8.09 -17.10 -19.01
C ALA A 157 7.19 -17.69 -20.10
N LYS A 158 6.18 -16.94 -20.59
CA LYS A 158 5.33 -17.30 -21.74
C LYS A 158 6.12 -17.48 -23.04
N SER A 159 7.01 -16.53 -23.37
CA SER A 159 7.80 -16.57 -24.61
C SER A 159 8.75 -17.77 -24.71
N THR A 160 9.38 -18.20 -23.61
CA THR A 160 10.33 -19.33 -23.59
C THR A 160 9.72 -20.71 -23.80
N THR A 161 8.41 -20.88 -23.65
CA THR A 161 7.74 -22.17 -23.94
C THR A 161 7.09 -22.23 -25.32
N ALA A 162 7.10 -21.12 -26.05
CA ALA A 162 6.57 -21.07 -27.41
C ALA A 162 7.66 -21.28 -28.48
N SER A 163 8.93 -21.41 -28.07
CA SER A 163 10.09 -21.80 -28.89
C SER A 163 10.49 -23.24 -28.58
#